data_AF-A0A534YU34-F1
#
_entry.id   AF-A0A534YU34-F1
#
_cell.length_a   1.000
_cell.length_b   1.000
_cell.length_c   1.000
_cell.angle_alpha   90.00
_cell.angle_beta   90.00
_cell.angle_gamma   90.00
#
_symmetry.space_group_name_H-M   'P 1'
#
loop_
_entity.id
_entity.type
_entity.pdbx_description
1 polymer ?
#
loop_
_entity_poly.entity_id
_entity_poly.type
_entity_poly.pdbx_seq_one_letter_code
_entity_poly.pdbx_strand_id
1 'polypeptide(L)'
;PELHPLQQCFADHGAAQCGYCTPGMLVAAKWLLDRNPRATRGEIAEALSGQICRCTGYLQIFDAVEAAGRTLRGEPAPAPLLPSVHRGSTNGR
;
A
#
# COMPACT_ATOMS: atom_id res chain seq x y z
N PRO A 1 -8.33 -1.91 17.96
CA PRO A 1 -8.52 -2.73 16.76
C PRO A 1 -7.20 -2.88 15.99
N GLU A 2 -6.88 -4.07 15.53
CA GLU A 2 -5.71 -4.34 14.69
C GLU A 2 -6.02 -3.99 13.24
N LEU A 3 -5.07 -3.35 12.54
CA LEU A 3 -5.23 -2.99 11.13
C LEU A 3 -5.05 -4.23 10.25
N HIS A 4 -5.85 -4.31 9.18
CA HIS A 4 -5.61 -5.33 8.15
C HIS A 4 -4.25 -5.07 7.46
N PRO A 5 -3.48 -6.10 7.04
CA PRO A 5 -2.18 -5.91 6.38
C PRO A 5 -2.17 -4.89 5.24
N LEU A 6 -3.21 -4.88 4.38
CA LEU A 6 -3.37 -3.84 3.37
C LEU A 6 -3.40 -2.42 3.94
N GLN A 7 -4.12 -2.17 5.03
CA GLN A 7 -4.20 -0.85 5.64
C GLN A 7 -2.84 -0.43 6.20
N GLN A 8 -2.16 -1.35 6.88
CA GLN A 8 -0.82 -1.11 7.43
C GLN A 8 0.19 -0.82 6.31
N CYS A 9 0.26 -1.65 5.27
CA CYS A 9 1.16 -1.45 4.15
C CYS A 9 0.85 -0.17 3.36
N PHE A 10 -0.42 0.22 3.23
CA PHE A 10 -0.76 1.51 2.60
C PHE A 10 -0.22 2.70 3.40
N ALA A 11 -0.29 2.63 4.74
CA ALA A 11 0.28 3.65 5.61
C ALA A 11 1.81 3.69 5.51
N ASP A 12 2.46 2.52 5.59
CA ASP A 12 3.92 2.42 5.58
C ASP A 12 4.51 2.90 4.24
N HIS A 13 3.90 2.55 3.11
CA HIS A 13 4.41 2.89 1.79
C HIS A 13 3.97 4.28 1.28
N GLY A 14 3.16 5.03 2.03
CA GLY A 14 2.60 6.30 1.55
C GLY A 14 1.67 6.14 0.36
N ALA A 15 0.94 5.03 0.32
CA ALA A 15 -0.04 4.73 -0.73
C ALA A 15 -1.36 5.52 -0.59
N ALA A 16 -1.45 6.40 0.41
CA ALA A 16 -2.56 7.31 0.62
C ALA A 16 -2.04 8.73 0.90
N GLN A 17 -2.61 9.72 0.20
CA GLN A 17 -2.39 11.15 0.47
C GLN A 17 -3.73 11.80 0.88
N CYS A 18 -4.53 12.27 -0.08
CA CYS A 18 -5.86 12.83 0.20
C CYS A 18 -6.86 11.79 0.74
N GLY A 19 -6.56 10.50 0.61
CA GLY A 19 -7.37 9.41 1.15
C GLY A 19 -8.63 9.07 0.34
N TYR A 20 -9.04 9.90 -0.62
CA TYR A 20 -10.34 9.75 -1.29
C TYR A 20 -10.49 8.41 -2.03
N CYS A 21 -9.46 7.97 -2.76
CA CYS A 21 -9.49 6.69 -3.48
C CYS A 21 -9.15 5.49 -2.59
N THR A 22 -8.66 5.70 -1.37
CA THR A 22 -8.10 4.64 -0.53
C THR A 22 -9.11 3.54 -0.19
N PRO A 23 -10.38 3.83 0.16
CA PRO A 23 -11.35 2.76 0.44
C PRO A 23 -11.55 1.82 -0.76
N GLY A 24 -11.71 2.36 -1.97
CA GLY A 24 -11.88 1.57 -3.20
C GLY A 24 -10.65 0.74 -3.54
N MET A 25 -9.46 1.32 -3.40
CA MET A 25 -8.18 0.62 -3.58
C MET A 25 -8.04 -0.56 -2.63
N LEU A 26 -8.34 -0.37 -1.34
CA LEU A 26 -8.22 -1.42 -0.33
C LEU A 26 -9.17 -2.60 -0.60
N VAL A 27 -10.41 -2.33 -0.99
CA VAL A 27 -11.39 -3.39 -1.29
C VAL A 27 -11.02 -4.17 -2.54
N ALA A 28 -10.60 -3.48 -3.61
CA ALA A 28 -10.17 -4.13 -4.85
C ALA A 28 -8.89 -4.96 -4.64
N ALA A 29 -7.90 -4.42 -3.94
CA ALA A 29 -6.68 -5.15 -3.60
C ALA A 29 -6.96 -6.36 -2.70
N LYS A 30 -7.88 -6.22 -1.73
CA LYS A 30 -8.31 -7.35 -0.90
C LYS A 30 -8.92 -8.47 -1.73
N TRP A 31 -9.83 -8.13 -2.65
CA TRP A 31 -10.45 -9.12 -3.53
C TRP A 31 -9.42 -9.92 -4.34
N LEU A 32 -8.38 -9.24 -4.83
CA LEU A 32 -7.25 -9.86 -5.54
C LEU A 32 -6.43 -10.77 -4.62
N LEU A 33 -5.98 -10.26 -3.47
CA LEU A 33 -5.06 -10.99 -2.58
C LEU A 33 -5.73 -12.15 -1.84
N ASP A 34 -7.05 -12.10 -1.61
CA ASP A 34 -7.82 -13.23 -1.08
C ASP A 34 -7.79 -14.44 -2.04
N ARG A 35 -7.57 -14.21 -3.36
CA ARG A 35 -7.50 -15.25 -4.40
C ARG A 35 -6.07 -15.61 -4.77
N ASN A 36 -5.23 -14.60 -4.92
CA ASN A 36 -3.83 -14.76 -5.28
C ASN A 36 -2.98 -13.85 -4.38
N PRO A 37 -2.53 -14.34 -3.21
CA PRO A 37 -1.65 -13.54 -2.35
C PRO A 37 -0.28 -13.28 -2.97
N ARG A 38 0.09 -13.98 -4.07
CA ARG A 38 1.32 -13.78 -4.86
C ARG A 38 1.09 -13.04 -6.18
N ALA A 39 0.03 -12.22 -6.25
CA ALA A 39 -0.29 -11.45 -7.45
C ALA A 39 0.93 -10.66 -7.94
N THR A 40 1.20 -10.77 -9.23
CA THR A 40 2.21 -10.01 -9.95
C THR A 40 1.80 -8.54 -10.07
N ARG A 41 2.77 -7.66 -10.32
CA ARG A 41 2.49 -6.23 -10.51
C ARG A 41 1.50 -5.95 -11.64
N GLY A 42 1.51 -6.76 -12.70
CA GLY A 42 0.55 -6.68 -13.79
C GLY A 42 -0.88 -7.03 -13.35
N GLU A 43 -1.04 -8.12 -12.59
CA GLU A 43 -2.35 -8.50 -12.02
C GLU A 43 -2.87 -7.45 -11.03
N ILE A 44 -1.98 -6.83 -10.25
CA ILE A 44 -2.32 -5.72 -9.35
C ILE A 44 -2.80 -4.51 -10.14
N ALA A 45 -2.07 -4.11 -11.18
CA ALA A 45 -2.45 -2.97 -12.01
C ALA A 45 -3.81 -3.19 -12.70
N GLU A 46 -4.05 -4.40 -13.21
CA GLU A 46 -5.32 -4.76 -13.83
C GLU A 46 -6.48 -4.72 -12.83
N ALA A 47 -6.30 -5.33 -11.66
CA ALA A 47 -7.33 -5.33 -10.60
C ALA A 47 -7.66 -3.92 -10.08
N LEU A 48 -6.70 -2.99 -10.14
CA LEU A 48 -6.86 -1.62 -9.68
C LEU A 48 -7.19 -0.63 -10.81
N SER A 49 -7.33 -1.08 -12.06
CA SER A 49 -7.55 -0.22 -13.22
C SER A 49 -8.81 0.66 -13.12
N GLY A 50 -9.85 0.18 -12.43
CA GLY A 50 -11.08 0.94 -12.16
C GLY A 50 -11.00 1.89 -10.96
N GLN A 51 -9.90 1.88 -10.20
CA GLN A 51 -9.71 2.72 -9.02
C GLN A 51 -8.84 3.92 -9.38
N ILE A 52 -9.45 5.09 -9.55
CA ILE A 52 -8.72 6.29 -9.98
C ILE A 52 -8.07 6.99 -8.79
N CYS A 53 -6.76 7.19 -8.87
CA CYS A 53 -6.00 8.00 -7.92
C CYS A 53 -5.43 9.26 -8.58
N ARG A 54 -5.61 10.41 -7.94
CA ARG A 54 -5.02 11.69 -8.40
C ARG A 54 -3.71 12.06 -7.72
N CYS A 55 -3.45 11.53 -6.53
CA CYS A 55 -2.41 12.03 -5.65
C CYS A 55 -1.11 11.23 -5.68
N THR A 56 -1.19 9.89 -5.71
CA THR A 56 0.00 9.03 -5.51
C THR A 56 0.78 8.73 -6.78
N GLY A 57 0.11 8.71 -7.94
CA GLY A 57 0.74 8.21 -9.17
C GLY A 57 0.89 6.68 -9.22
N TYR A 58 0.13 5.95 -8.39
CA TYR A 58 -0.03 4.48 -8.36
C TYR A 58 1.17 3.64 -7.90
N LEU A 59 2.41 4.06 -8.08
CA LEU A 59 3.58 3.22 -7.75
C LEU A 59 3.57 2.74 -6.29
N GLN A 60 3.36 3.65 -5.34
CA GLN A 60 3.29 3.33 -3.91
C GLN A 60 2.09 2.42 -3.57
N ILE A 61 1.00 2.52 -4.33
CA ILE A 61 -0.17 1.65 -4.15
C ILE A 61 0.21 0.22 -4.57
N PHE A 62 0.88 0.05 -5.71
CA PHE A 62 1.34 -1.26 -6.15
C PHE A 62 2.34 -1.86 -5.15
N ASP A 63 3.30 -1.07 -4.68
CA ASP A 63 4.28 -1.51 -3.68
C ASP A 63 3.60 -1.94 -2.38
N ALA A 64 2.57 -1.20 -1.92
CA ALA A 64 1.81 -1.54 -0.72
C ALA A 64 1.00 -2.84 -0.89
N VAL A 65 0.42 -3.08 -2.06
CA VAL A 65 -0.34 -4.32 -2.34
C VAL A 65 0.60 -5.52 -2.41
N GLU A 66 1.77 -5.39 -3.06
CA GLU A 66 2.79 -6.43 -3.07
C GLU A 66 3.27 -6.76 -1.65
N ALA A 67 3.57 -5.73 -0.84
CA ALA A 67 3.97 -5.87 0.55
C ALA A 67 2.89 -6.58 1.39
N ALA A 68 1.62 -6.18 1.25
CA ALA A 68 0.51 -6.81 1.95
C ALA A 68 0.35 -8.28 1.54
N GLY A 69 0.53 -8.60 0.26
CA GLY A 69 0.54 -9.98 -0.24
C GLY A 69 1.61 -10.84 0.44
N ARG A 70 2.80 -10.28 0.70
CA ARG A 70 3.86 -10.94 1.48
C ARG A 70 3.44 -11.17 2.93
N THR A 71 2.94 -10.13 3.60
CA THR A 71 2.48 -10.22 5.00
C THR A 71 1.38 -11.26 5.18
N LEU A 72 0.41 -11.33 4.27
CA LEU A 72 -0.66 -12.33 4.30
C LEU A 72 -0.16 -13.78 4.16
N ARG A 73 1.04 -13.99 3.60
CA ARG A 73 1.70 -15.30 3.53
C ARG A 73 2.60 -15.59 4.73
N GLY A 74 2.63 -14.70 5.73
CA GLY A 74 3.53 -14.80 6.88
C GLY A 74 4.98 -14.40 6.58
N GLU A 75 5.23 -13.74 5.45
CA GLU A 75 6.55 -13.22 5.09
C GLU A 75 6.71 -11.79 5.64
N PRO A 76 7.92 -11.38 6.06
CA PRO A 76 8.15 -10.01 6.50
C PRO A 76 7.88 -9.03 5.36
N ALA A 77 7.06 -8.00 5.62
CA ALA A 77 6.88 -6.89 4.70
C ALA A 77 8.24 -6.20 4.45
N PRO A 78 8.53 -5.79 3.20
CA PRO A 78 9.72 -4.99 2.94
C PRO A 78 9.65 -3.68 3.71
N ALA A 79 10.81 -3.14 4.12
CA ALA A 79 10.84 -1.83 4.75
C ALA A 79 10.20 -0.78 3.83
N PRO A 80 9.42 0.16 4.37
CA PRO A 80 8.78 1.18 3.56
C PRO A 80 9.80 1.98 2.75
N LEU A 81 9.50 2.23 1.48
CA LEU A 81 10.38 2.95 0.55
C LEU A 81 10.44 4.45 0.82
N LEU A 82 9.57 4.98 1.69
CA LEU A 82 9.65 6.36 2.10
C LEU A 82 10.80 6.53 3.10
N PRO A 83 11.73 7.49 2.88
CA PRO A 83 12.66 7.88 3.93
C PRO A 83 11.85 8.31 5.15
N SER A 84 12.32 7.97 6.36
CA SER A 84 11.71 8.42 7.61
C SER A 84 11.71 9.95 7.65
N VAL A 85 10.68 10.58 7.10
CA VAL A 85 10.55 12.03 7.11
C VAL A 85 10.23 12.44 8.54
N HIS A 86 11.29 12.89 9.21
CA HIS A 86 11.32 13.60 10.48
C HIS A 86 11.04 12.78 11.76
N ARG A 87 11.99 11.92 12.14
CA ARG A 87 12.33 11.82 13.57
C ARG A 87 13.04 13.13 13.93
N GLY A 88 12.37 13.97 14.72
CA GLY A 88 12.65 15.40 14.91
C GLY A 88 14.12 15.83 14.82
N SER A 89 14.43 16.70 13.85
CA SER A 89 15.63 17.53 13.90
C SER A 89 15.32 18.75 14.76
N THR A 90 15.44 18.61 16.08
CA THR A 90 15.67 19.78 16.94
C THR A 90 17.09 20.26 16.69
N ASN A 91 17.31 21.03 15.64
CA ASN A 91 18.44 21.94 15.62
C ASN A 91 17.97 23.26 15.03
N GLY A 92 17.88 24.25 15.91
CA GLY A 92 17.46 25.59 15.56
C GLY A 92 18.41 26.24 14.57
N ARG A 93 17.85 26.72 13.47
CA ARG A 93 18.16 27.98 12.78
C ARG A 93 17.01 28.29 11.84
#